data_AF-A0A3C0ZLR4-F1
#
_entry.id   AF-A0A3C0ZLR4-F1
#
_cell.length_a   1.000
_cell.length_b   1.000
_cell.length_c   1.000
_cell.angle_alpha   90.00
_cell.angle_beta   90.00
_cell.angle_gamma   90.00
#
_symmetry.space_group_name_H-M   'P 1'
#
loop_
_entity.id
_entity.type
_entity.pdbx_description
1 polymer ?
#
loop_
_entity_poly.entity_id
_entity_poly.type
_entity_poly.pdbx_seq_one_letter_code
_entity_poly.pdbx_strand_id
1 'polypeptide(L)'
;MKVKASPQSIDVAYESAQNFSELAKDEGFEKSAEFSSFQIRETSEFTKGTVIPGIGINDAVMNFAFKMDLDAISDPLTITGGIAVFKISTIREEGVRPLEDVKGIVRSQVIRKKKLEKMREQVDAFHRSLTPQTELILAAQSELNATSQKTGPFKATDAPPGVGRDNVFIGTAMTLSPGGISKPIEGSRGYYIIKMISKTPFDSTLFAGERATLREQILQEKRNRLFSDWLTALRENAEIEDNRDKFYR
;
A
#
# COMPACT_ATOMS: atom_id res chain seq x y z
N MET A 1 -10.13 -6.76 -32.32
CA MET A 1 -9.26 -7.92 -32.65
C MET A 1 -7.83 -7.55 -32.29
N LYS A 2 -7.14 -8.31 -31.43
CA LYS A 2 -5.69 -8.13 -31.23
C LYS A 2 -4.99 -8.75 -32.45
N VAL A 3 -4.45 -7.93 -33.34
CA VAL A 3 -3.64 -8.39 -34.47
C VAL A 3 -2.37 -9.02 -33.89
N LYS A 4 -2.14 -10.31 -34.15
CA LYS A 4 -0.90 -10.99 -33.79
C LYS A 4 0.09 -10.83 -34.95
N ALA A 5 1.32 -10.43 -34.65
CA ALA A 5 2.38 -10.35 -35.65
C ALA A 5 2.67 -11.72 -36.26
N SER A 6 3.03 -11.77 -37.54
CA SER A 6 3.48 -13.02 -38.17
C SER A 6 4.87 -13.40 -37.64
N PRO A 7 5.29 -14.67 -37.73
CA PRO A 7 6.64 -15.09 -37.34
C PRO A 7 7.74 -14.24 -38.01
N GLN A 8 7.58 -13.96 -39.30
CA GLN A 8 8.50 -13.11 -40.07
C GLN A 8 8.64 -11.70 -39.51
N SER A 9 7.54 -11.10 -39.03
CA SER A 9 7.59 -9.78 -38.41
C SER A 9 8.29 -9.77 -37.04
N ILE A 10 8.19 -10.89 -36.30
CA ILE A 10 8.87 -11.05 -35.01
C ILE A 10 10.37 -11.24 -35.24
N ASP A 11 10.76 -12.05 -36.22
CA ASP A 11 12.17 -12.29 -36.56
C ASP A 11 12.87 -10.99 -36.98
N VAL A 12 12.23 -10.19 -37.85
CA VAL A 12 12.76 -8.88 -38.27
C VAL A 12 12.89 -7.92 -37.08
N ALA A 13 11.91 -7.93 -36.16
CA ALA A 13 11.98 -7.10 -34.96
C ALA A 13 13.12 -7.53 -34.02
N TYR A 14 13.37 -8.85 -33.92
CA TYR A 14 14.46 -9.40 -33.13
C TYR A 14 15.82 -9.07 -33.73
N GLU A 15 16.00 -9.25 -35.05
CA GLU A 15 17.22 -8.86 -35.76
C GLU A 15 17.49 -7.35 -35.62
N SER A 16 16.47 -6.52 -35.75
CA SER A 16 16.60 -5.07 -35.55
C SER A 16 17.03 -4.73 -34.12
N ALA A 17 16.48 -5.42 -33.11
CA ALA A 17 16.86 -5.22 -31.72
C ALA A 17 18.28 -5.71 -31.44
N GLN A 18 18.70 -6.81 -32.09
CA GLN A 18 20.05 -7.35 -31.98
C GLN A 18 21.08 -6.37 -32.54
N ASN A 19 20.85 -5.87 -33.77
CA ASN A 19 21.71 -4.87 -34.40
C ASN A 19 21.80 -3.59 -33.54
N PHE A 20 20.69 -3.17 -32.95
CA PHE A 20 20.67 -2.05 -32.02
C PHE A 20 21.50 -2.33 -30.76
N SER A 21 21.36 -3.51 -30.13
CA SER A 21 22.13 -3.89 -28.94
C SER A 21 23.64 -3.88 -29.21
N GLU A 22 24.06 -4.40 -30.37
CA GLU A 22 25.47 -4.40 -30.78
C GLU A 22 25.98 -2.97 -31.02
N LEU A 23 25.25 -2.17 -31.79
CA LEU A 23 25.62 -0.77 -32.02
C LEU A 23 25.66 0.04 -30.71
N ALA A 24 24.73 -0.22 -29.79
CA ALA A 24 24.66 0.47 -28.50
C ALA A 24 25.84 0.12 -27.59
N LYS A 25 26.35 -1.12 -27.66
CA LYS A 25 27.56 -1.56 -26.95
C LYS A 25 28.83 -0.89 -27.49
N ASP A 26 28.87 -0.58 -28.78
CA ASP A 26 30.04 0.03 -29.43
C ASP A 26 30.03 1.58 -29.41
N GLU A 27 28.91 2.20 -29.76
CA GLU A 27 28.81 3.66 -29.95
C GLU A 27 28.12 4.40 -28.79
N GLY A 28 27.44 3.65 -27.91
CA GLY A 28 26.68 4.18 -26.77
C GLY A 28 25.18 4.24 -27.03
N PHE A 29 24.41 3.80 -26.03
CA PHE A 29 22.96 3.59 -26.11
C PHE A 29 22.16 4.80 -26.64
N GLU A 30 22.46 6.00 -26.16
CA GLU A 30 21.74 7.21 -26.54
C GLU A 30 21.98 7.59 -28.01
N LYS A 31 23.22 7.47 -28.49
CA LYS A 31 23.57 7.77 -29.89
C LYS A 31 22.96 6.75 -30.84
N SER A 32 23.02 5.48 -30.50
CA SER A 32 22.42 4.41 -31.29
C SER A 32 20.90 4.54 -31.36
N ALA A 33 20.26 5.03 -30.28
CA ALA A 33 18.81 5.25 -30.25
C ALA A 33 18.41 6.41 -31.16
N GLU A 34 19.19 7.49 -31.18
CA GLU A 34 19.00 8.60 -32.11
C GLU A 34 19.20 8.16 -33.57
N PHE A 35 20.30 7.44 -33.85
CA PHE A 35 20.60 6.93 -35.19
C PHE A 35 19.50 6.00 -35.73
N SER A 36 18.98 5.14 -34.86
CA SER A 36 17.93 4.17 -35.21
C SER A 36 16.51 4.74 -35.05
N SER A 37 16.37 6.03 -34.67
CA SER A 37 15.08 6.70 -34.43
C SER A 37 14.18 6.02 -33.38
N PHE A 38 14.78 5.38 -32.37
CA PHE A 38 14.06 4.75 -31.26
C PHE A 38 13.81 5.71 -30.11
N GLN A 39 12.68 5.54 -29.43
CA GLN A 39 12.33 6.31 -28.24
C GLN A 39 12.97 5.69 -27.00
N ILE A 40 13.79 6.46 -26.30
CA ILE A 40 14.28 6.10 -24.96
C ILE A 40 13.18 6.38 -23.95
N ARG A 41 12.90 5.38 -23.09
CA ARG A 41 11.99 5.51 -21.96
C ARG A 41 12.68 5.01 -20.70
N GLU A 42 12.69 5.85 -19.68
CA GLU A 42 13.24 5.49 -18.39
C GLU A 42 12.13 4.95 -17.47
N THR A 43 12.39 3.81 -16.84
CA THR A 43 11.51 3.25 -15.82
C THR A 43 11.70 3.99 -14.50
N SER A 44 10.64 4.16 -13.71
CA SER A 44 10.80 4.58 -12.32
C SER A 44 11.54 3.51 -11.51
N GLU A 45 12.19 3.92 -10.40
CA GLU A 45 12.90 3.03 -9.48
C GLU A 45 12.03 1.84 -9.05
N PHE A 46 12.61 0.63 -9.07
CA PHE A 46 11.94 -0.61 -8.66
C PHE A 46 12.88 -1.51 -7.85
N THR A 47 12.30 -2.39 -7.03
CA THR A 47 13.05 -3.35 -6.21
C THR A 47 12.90 -4.77 -6.75
N LYS A 48 13.83 -5.65 -6.41
CA LYS A 48 13.82 -7.06 -6.84
C LYS A 48 12.49 -7.72 -6.45
N GLY A 49 11.86 -8.44 -7.38
CA GLY A 49 10.60 -9.16 -7.17
C GLY A 49 9.33 -8.29 -7.21
N THR A 50 9.44 -7.01 -7.61
CA THR A 50 8.28 -6.13 -7.80
C THR A 50 7.92 -5.98 -9.29
N VAL A 51 6.78 -5.35 -9.56
CA VAL A 51 6.35 -5.03 -10.93
C VAL A 51 7.23 -3.92 -11.49
N ILE A 52 7.79 -4.11 -12.69
CA ILE A 52 8.61 -3.08 -13.34
C ILE A 52 7.69 -2.04 -13.98
N PRO A 53 7.76 -0.75 -13.59
CA PRO A 53 6.91 0.30 -14.16
C PRO A 53 7.05 0.39 -15.69
N GLY A 54 5.92 0.35 -16.40
CA GLY A 54 5.89 0.43 -17.87
C GLY A 54 6.12 -0.89 -18.61
N ILE A 55 6.62 -1.94 -17.95
CA ILE A 55 6.91 -3.25 -18.56
C ILE A 55 6.01 -4.36 -18.00
N GLY A 56 5.76 -4.32 -16.69
CA GLY A 56 5.04 -5.37 -15.96
C GLY A 56 5.96 -6.35 -15.24
N ILE A 57 5.46 -7.56 -14.98
CA ILE A 57 6.26 -8.65 -14.39
C ILE A 57 7.04 -9.31 -15.52
N ASN A 58 8.37 -9.19 -15.49
CA ASN A 58 9.26 -9.80 -16.46
C ASN A 58 10.57 -10.23 -15.79
N ASP A 59 10.76 -11.54 -15.64
CA ASP A 59 11.90 -12.11 -14.91
C ASP A 59 13.23 -11.90 -15.66
N ALA A 60 13.22 -11.85 -17.00
CA ALA A 60 14.43 -11.61 -17.79
C ALA A 60 14.95 -10.19 -17.59
N VAL A 61 14.06 -9.19 -17.64
CA VAL A 61 14.41 -7.79 -17.37
C VAL A 61 14.81 -7.61 -15.90
N MET A 62 14.11 -8.26 -14.97
CA MET A 62 14.44 -8.23 -13.55
C MET A 62 15.84 -8.81 -13.27
N ASN A 63 16.17 -9.95 -13.87
CA ASN A 63 17.48 -10.58 -13.71
C ASN A 63 18.59 -9.71 -14.31
N PHE A 64 18.38 -9.13 -15.49
CA PHE A 64 19.33 -8.21 -16.09
C PHE A 64 19.59 -6.99 -15.17
N ALA A 65 18.53 -6.33 -14.71
CA ALA A 65 18.63 -5.10 -13.92
C ALA A 65 19.35 -5.28 -12.56
N PHE A 66 19.29 -6.47 -11.95
CA PHE A 66 19.88 -6.75 -10.63
C PHE A 66 21.16 -7.58 -10.67
N LYS A 67 21.60 -8.09 -11.83
CA LYS A 67 22.85 -8.87 -11.96
C LYS A 67 23.95 -8.13 -12.72
N MET A 68 23.61 -7.08 -13.46
CA MET A 68 24.55 -6.35 -14.30
C MET A 68 24.95 -5.01 -13.67
N ASP A 69 26.09 -4.48 -14.10
CA ASP A 69 26.65 -3.22 -13.60
C ASP A 69 26.01 -1.99 -14.26
N LEU A 70 26.30 -0.81 -13.71
CA LEU A 70 25.90 0.47 -14.27
C LEU A 70 26.32 0.57 -15.74
N ASP A 71 25.48 1.17 -16.58
CA ASP A 71 25.66 1.31 -18.03
C ASP A 71 25.70 0.00 -18.84
N ALA A 72 25.52 -1.17 -18.21
CA ALA A 72 25.38 -2.42 -18.94
C ALA A 72 24.17 -2.36 -19.89
N ILE A 73 24.32 -2.96 -21.08
CA ILE A 73 23.31 -3.03 -22.14
C ILE A 73 22.89 -4.49 -22.33
N SER A 74 21.58 -4.74 -22.34
CA SER A 74 21.04 -6.08 -22.47
C SER A 74 21.11 -6.58 -23.91
N ASP A 75 21.04 -7.89 -24.06
CA ASP A 75 20.58 -8.48 -25.33
C ASP A 75 19.07 -8.19 -25.51
N PRO A 76 18.49 -8.39 -26.70
CA PRO A 76 17.06 -8.18 -26.92
C PRO A 76 16.19 -9.03 -25.98
N LEU A 77 15.36 -8.37 -25.17
CA LEU A 77 14.46 -9.04 -24.23
C LEU A 77 13.00 -8.86 -24.68
N THR A 78 12.25 -9.94 -24.66
CA THR A 78 10.81 -9.94 -24.97
C THR A 78 10.03 -9.34 -23.81
N ILE A 79 9.16 -8.39 -24.10
CA ILE A 79 8.27 -7.73 -23.14
C ILE A 79 6.80 -7.80 -23.61
N THR A 80 5.89 -7.46 -22.70
CA THR A 80 4.47 -7.34 -23.07
C THR A 80 4.30 -6.19 -24.07
N GLY A 81 4.17 -6.54 -25.35
CA GLY A 81 4.00 -5.57 -26.44
C GLY A 81 5.14 -5.52 -27.47
N GLY A 82 6.21 -6.33 -27.32
CA GLY A 82 7.27 -6.42 -28.32
C GLY A 82 8.61 -6.89 -27.76
N ILE A 83 9.69 -6.44 -28.39
CA ILE A 83 11.07 -6.71 -27.99
C ILE A 83 11.72 -5.36 -27.65
N ALA A 84 12.52 -5.32 -26.60
CA ALA A 84 13.22 -4.11 -26.16
C ALA A 84 14.64 -4.43 -25.70
N VAL A 85 15.52 -3.44 -25.80
CA VAL A 85 16.90 -3.47 -25.29
C VAL A 85 17.00 -2.48 -24.15
N PHE A 86 17.63 -2.90 -23.05
CA PHE A 86 17.68 -2.15 -21.80
C PHE A 86 19.11 -1.70 -21.49
N LYS A 87 19.23 -0.53 -20.88
CA LYS A 87 20.47 -0.02 -20.27
C LYS A 87 20.22 0.24 -18.80
N ILE A 88 21.18 -0.12 -17.94
CA ILE A 88 21.12 0.26 -16.52
C ILE A 88 21.53 1.72 -16.38
N SER A 89 20.55 2.62 -16.24
CA SER A 89 20.80 4.07 -16.10
C SER A 89 21.29 4.46 -14.71
N THR A 90 20.81 3.78 -13.66
CA THR A 90 21.13 4.07 -12.27
C THR A 90 21.09 2.81 -11.41
N ILE A 91 21.98 2.73 -10.42
CA ILE A 91 21.96 1.72 -9.36
C ILE A 91 21.86 2.46 -8.03
N ARG A 92 20.87 2.10 -7.21
CA ARG A 92 20.75 2.56 -5.82
C ARG A 92 21.04 1.41 -4.88
N GLU A 93 22.01 1.61 -4.00
CA GLU A 93 22.31 0.66 -2.93
C GLU A 93 21.14 0.54 -1.96
N GLU A 94 21.06 -0.62 -1.30
CA GLU A 94 20.11 -0.82 -0.21
C GLU A 94 20.35 0.21 0.88
N GLY A 95 19.32 0.97 1.23
CA GLY A 95 19.48 2.01 2.23
C GLY A 95 18.21 2.78 2.50
N VAL A 96 18.31 3.64 3.50
CA VAL A 96 17.27 4.62 3.79
C VAL A 96 17.28 5.70 2.72
N ARG A 97 16.10 6.01 2.17
CA ARG A 97 15.96 7.10 1.19
C ARG A 97 16.44 8.43 1.81
N PRO A 98 17.25 9.23 1.11
CA PRO A 98 17.67 10.54 1.58
C PRO A 98 16.49 11.41 1.97
N LEU A 99 16.65 12.28 2.97
CA LEU A 99 15.59 13.17 3.44
C LEU A 99 15.03 14.04 2.31
N GLU A 100 15.87 14.48 1.37
CA GLU A 100 15.44 15.30 0.24
C GLU A 100 14.42 14.58 -0.66
N ASP A 101 14.59 13.27 -0.88
CA ASP A 101 13.68 12.45 -1.70
C ASP A 101 12.32 12.24 -1.01
N VAL A 102 12.32 12.12 0.33
CA VAL A 102 11.10 11.86 1.12
C VAL A 102 10.52 13.12 1.78
N LYS A 103 11.10 14.29 1.51
CA LYS A 103 10.79 15.55 2.20
C LYS A 103 9.32 15.90 2.12
N GLY A 104 8.68 15.71 0.96
CA GLY A 104 7.25 15.98 0.79
C GLY A 104 6.36 15.11 1.68
N ILE A 105 6.68 13.82 1.80
CA ILE A 105 5.97 12.85 2.62
C ILE A 105 6.18 13.17 4.10
N VAL A 106 7.44 13.32 4.52
CA VAL A 106 7.81 13.60 5.91
C VAL A 106 7.25 14.94 6.36
N ARG A 107 7.34 15.98 5.53
CA ARG A 107 6.77 17.31 5.84
C ARG A 107 5.28 17.21 6.12
N SER A 108 4.53 16.47 5.31
CA SER A 108 3.08 16.30 5.51
C SER A 108 2.78 15.60 6.84
N GLN A 109 3.55 14.57 7.19
CA GLN A 109 3.42 13.86 8.47
C GLN A 109 3.78 14.77 9.66
N VAL A 110 4.87 15.53 9.56
CA VAL A 110 5.31 16.46 10.62
C VAL A 110 4.34 17.61 10.80
N ILE A 111 3.82 18.20 9.73
CA ILE A 111 2.79 19.23 9.79
C ILE A 111 1.56 18.70 10.52
N ARG A 112 1.11 17.50 10.16
CA ARG A 112 -0.02 16.84 10.84
C ARG A 112 0.27 16.65 12.33
N LYS A 113 1.44 16.10 12.69
CA LYS A 113 1.85 15.91 14.09
C LYS A 113 1.85 17.24 14.86
N LYS A 114 2.42 18.29 14.28
CA LYS A 114 2.44 19.64 14.87
C LYS A 114 1.05 20.26 15.02
N LYS A 115 0.13 20.01 14.08
CA LYS A 115 -1.27 20.44 14.19
C LYS A 115 -1.96 19.75 15.38
N LEU A 116 -1.75 18.45 15.55
CA LEU A 116 -2.28 17.70 16.69
C LEU A 116 -1.69 18.20 18.01
N GLU A 117 -0.36 18.36 18.11
CA GLU A 117 0.30 18.91 19.29
C GLU A 117 -0.29 20.27 19.70
N LYS A 118 -0.50 21.18 18.73
CA LYS A 118 -1.11 22.51 19.01
C LYS A 118 -2.57 22.43 19.45
N MET A 119 -3.35 21.48 18.93
CA MET A 119 -4.76 21.33 19.31
C MET A 119 -4.95 20.62 20.65
N ARG A 120 -3.93 19.92 21.16
CA ARG A 120 -4.05 19.13 22.39
C ARG A 120 -4.55 19.97 23.57
N GLU A 121 -3.96 21.13 23.81
CA GLU A 121 -4.36 22.01 24.91
C GLU A 121 -5.81 22.49 24.78
N GLN A 122 -6.21 22.86 23.55
CA GLN A 122 -7.58 23.30 23.27
C GLN A 122 -8.60 22.17 23.47
N VAL A 123 -8.27 20.97 23.00
CA VAL A 123 -9.13 19.79 23.14
C VAL A 123 -9.21 19.34 24.60
N ASP A 124 -8.11 19.40 25.35
CA ASP A 124 -8.08 19.08 26.79
C ASP A 124 -8.89 20.11 27.59
N ALA A 125 -8.78 21.41 27.26
CA ALA A 125 -9.57 22.46 27.89
C ALA A 125 -11.06 22.27 27.61
N PHE A 126 -11.44 21.99 26.36
CA PHE A 126 -12.81 21.67 25.99
C PHE A 126 -13.32 20.43 26.73
N HIS A 127 -12.54 19.35 26.80
CA HIS A 127 -12.97 18.16 27.55
C HIS A 127 -13.21 18.47 29.04
N ARG A 128 -12.42 19.37 29.66
CA ARG A 128 -12.62 19.79 31.05
C ARG A 128 -13.90 20.62 31.25
N SER A 129 -14.42 21.29 30.22
CA SER A 129 -15.70 22.02 30.30
C SER A 129 -16.91 21.09 30.17
N LEU A 130 -16.71 19.84 29.74
CA LEU A 130 -17.80 18.89 29.53
C LEU A 130 -18.33 18.29 30.83
N THR A 131 -19.66 18.20 30.91
CA THR A 131 -20.41 17.46 31.93
C THR A 131 -21.23 16.35 31.27
N PRO A 132 -21.69 15.32 32.01
CA PRO A 132 -22.54 14.27 31.45
C PRO A 132 -23.82 14.81 30.78
N GLN A 133 -24.36 15.92 31.28
CA GLN A 133 -25.54 16.60 30.74
C GLN A 133 -25.25 17.46 29.51
N THR A 134 -23.98 17.73 29.20
CA THR A 134 -23.60 18.58 28.07
C THR A 134 -24.04 17.97 26.74
N GLU A 135 -24.73 18.77 25.92
CA GLU A 135 -25.03 18.45 24.53
C GLU A 135 -23.77 18.60 23.67
N LEU A 136 -23.02 17.51 23.53
CA LEU A 136 -21.67 17.49 22.95
C LEU A 136 -21.59 18.11 21.54
N ILE A 137 -22.61 17.90 20.70
CA ILE A 137 -22.65 18.43 19.33
C ILE A 137 -22.68 19.95 19.35
N LEU A 138 -23.55 20.55 20.17
CA LEU A 138 -23.70 21.99 20.27
C LEU A 138 -22.43 22.62 20.86
N ALA A 139 -21.91 22.05 21.95
CA ALA A 139 -20.68 22.54 22.59
C ALA A 139 -19.48 22.49 21.64
N ALA A 140 -19.33 21.41 20.86
CA ALA A 140 -18.24 21.28 19.90
C ALA A 140 -18.32 22.31 18.75
N GLN A 141 -19.54 22.63 18.31
CA GLN A 141 -19.77 23.65 17.27
C GLN A 141 -19.51 25.07 17.81
N SER A 142 -19.98 25.38 19.02
CA SER A 142 -19.86 26.74 19.58
C SER A 142 -18.46 27.07 20.08
N GLU A 143 -17.78 26.12 20.73
CA GLU A 143 -16.50 26.39 21.41
C GLU A 143 -15.29 26.11 20.52
N LEU A 144 -15.37 25.13 19.63
CA LEU A 144 -14.22 24.67 18.83
C LEU A 144 -14.44 24.80 17.32
N ASN A 145 -15.65 25.16 16.86
CA ASN A 145 -16.04 25.05 15.45
C ASN A 145 -15.67 23.67 14.86
N ALA A 146 -15.80 22.62 15.68
CA ALA A 146 -15.36 21.28 15.34
C ALA A 146 -16.45 20.52 14.60
N THR A 147 -16.05 19.57 13.74
CA THR A 147 -16.98 18.65 13.11
C THR A 147 -17.59 17.72 14.15
N SER A 148 -18.91 17.76 14.31
CA SER A 148 -19.65 16.97 15.28
C SER A 148 -20.90 16.35 14.64
N GLN A 149 -21.12 15.05 14.87
CA GLN A 149 -22.26 14.32 14.32
C GLN A 149 -22.58 13.09 15.17
N LYS A 150 -23.77 12.51 14.96
CA LYS A 150 -24.13 11.20 15.48
C LYS A 150 -23.74 10.14 14.44
N THR A 151 -23.06 9.08 14.88
CA THR A 151 -22.64 7.98 13.99
C THR A 151 -23.80 7.06 13.59
N GLY A 152 -24.89 7.05 14.37
CA GLY A 152 -25.87 5.95 14.32
C GLY A 152 -25.32 4.67 14.95
N PRO A 153 -26.09 3.56 14.92
CA PRO A 153 -25.67 2.27 15.45
C PRO A 153 -24.56 1.65 14.59
N PHE A 154 -23.54 1.08 15.23
CA PHE A 154 -22.45 0.36 14.55
C PHE A 154 -21.90 -0.77 15.43
N LYS A 155 -21.35 -1.81 14.81
CA LYS A 155 -20.62 -2.90 15.47
C LYS A 155 -19.11 -2.64 15.50
N ALA A 156 -18.38 -3.39 16.32
CA ALA A 156 -16.92 -3.28 16.42
C ALA A 156 -16.18 -3.58 15.11
N THR A 157 -16.82 -4.27 14.17
CA THR A 157 -16.28 -4.61 12.84
C THR A 157 -16.62 -3.59 11.76
N ASP A 158 -17.52 -2.66 12.06
CA ASP A 158 -18.06 -1.73 11.08
C ASP A 158 -17.16 -0.49 10.93
N ALA A 159 -17.39 0.27 9.86
CA ALA A 159 -16.85 1.61 9.71
C ALA A 159 -17.95 2.61 10.13
N PRO A 160 -17.86 3.24 11.33
CA PRO A 160 -18.96 4.09 11.79
C PRO A 160 -19.20 5.26 10.82
N PRO A 161 -20.47 5.55 10.47
CA PRO A 161 -20.79 6.65 9.56
C PRO A 161 -20.14 7.97 9.95
N GLY A 162 -19.48 8.59 8.97
CA GLY A 162 -18.73 9.83 9.12
C GLY A 162 -17.45 9.76 9.98
N VAL A 163 -17.15 8.59 10.57
CA VAL A 163 -15.87 8.30 11.24
C VAL A 163 -15.00 7.32 10.45
N GLY A 164 -15.56 6.40 9.66
CA GLY A 164 -14.77 5.42 8.92
C GLY A 164 -13.99 4.46 9.82
N ARG A 165 -13.04 3.69 9.23
CA ARG A 165 -12.27 2.70 9.98
C ARG A 165 -11.15 3.34 10.81
N ASP A 166 -11.48 3.71 12.04
CA ASP A 166 -10.53 4.19 13.04
C ASP A 166 -10.59 3.30 14.29
N ASN A 167 -9.58 2.45 14.46
CA ASN A 167 -9.58 1.44 15.53
C ASN A 167 -9.50 2.06 16.92
N VAL A 168 -8.86 3.23 17.06
CA VAL A 168 -8.78 3.94 18.35
C VAL A 168 -10.14 4.48 18.72
N PHE A 169 -10.85 5.08 17.76
CA PHE A 169 -12.23 5.51 17.96
C PHE A 169 -13.16 4.34 18.30
N ILE A 170 -13.16 3.29 17.47
CA ILE A 170 -14.06 2.15 17.62
C ILE A 170 -13.80 1.46 18.97
N GLY A 171 -12.53 1.17 19.29
CA GLY A 171 -12.15 0.54 20.55
C GLY A 171 -12.58 1.37 21.75
N THR A 172 -12.32 2.68 21.74
CA THR A 172 -12.72 3.58 22.83
C THR A 172 -14.24 3.61 22.99
N ALA A 173 -14.99 3.77 21.90
CA ALA A 173 -16.46 3.76 21.94
C ALA A 173 -17.00 2.48 22.59
N MET A 174 -16.44 1.31 22.26
CA MET A 174 -16.89 0.03 22.82
C MET A 174 -16.68 -0.09 24.34
N THR A 175 -15.74 0.68 24.91
CA THR A 175 -15.49 0.69 26.37
C THR A 175 -16.43 1.61 27.16
N LEU A 176 -17.13 2.54 26.49
CA LEU A 176 -17.99 3.50 27.17
C LEU A 176 -19.31 2.88 27.63
N SER A 177 -19.78 3.34 28.80
CA SER A 177 -21.15 3.14 29.28
C SER A 177 -22.09 4.19 28.66
N PRO A 178 -23.40 3.91 28.53
CA PRO A 178 -24.39 4.92 28.11
C PRO A 178 -24.28 6.21 28.92
N GLY A 179 -24.31 7.36 28.24
CA GLY A 179 -24.08 8.68 28.82
C GLY A 179 -22.61 9.04 29.08
N GLY A 180 -21.70 8.06 29.04
CA GLY A 180 -20.27 8.26 29.25
C GLY A 180 -19.62 9.08 28.15
N ILE A 181 -18.70 9.95 28.54
CA ILE A 181 -17.87 10.76 27.64
C ILE A 181 -16.42 10.24 27.72
N SER A 182 -15.79 10.01 26.58
CA SER A 182 -14.39 9.60 26.52
C SER A 182 -13.46 10.77 26.83
N LYS A 183 -12.26 10.45 27.32
CA LYS A 183 -11.12 11.37 27.21
C LYS A 183 -10.86 11.73 25.74
N PRO A 184 -10.15 12.84 25.46
CA PRO A 184 -9.62 13.10 24.14
C PRO A 184 -8.77 11.92 23.66
N ILE A 185 -9.08 11.39 22.49
CA ILE A 185 -8.31 10.30 21.87
C ILE A 185 -7.75 10.76 20.54
N GLU A 186 -6.50 10.43 20.26
CA GLU A 186 -5.86 10.74 18.99
C GLU A 186 -6.17 9.65 17.96
N GLY A 187 -6.87 10.03 16.89
CA GLY A 187 -7.23 9.15 15.80
C GLY A 187 -6.53 9.48 14.48
N SER A 188 -6.89 8.72 13.46
CA SER A 188 -6.41 8.82 12.08
C SER A 188 -6.78 10.11 11.37
N ARG A 189 -7.71 10.93 11.85
CA ARG A 189 -8.05 12.23 11.25
C ARG A 189 -7.98 13.44 12.19
N GLY A 190 -7.74 13.22 13.48
CA GLY A 190 -7.79 14.29 14.47
C GLY A 190 -7.97 13.74 15.87
N TYR A 191 -8.22 14.63 16.82
CA TYR A 191 -8.72 14.22 18.12
C TYR A 191 -10.22 13.92 18.06
N TYR A 192 -10.65 12.92 18.82
CA TYR A 192 -12.06 12.62 19.05
C TYR A 192 -12.39 12.75 20.54
N ILE A 193 -13.61 13.21 20.81
CA ILE A 193 -14.28 13.07 22.10
C ILE A 193 -15.61 12.40 21.80
N ILE A 194 -15.88 11.28 22.45
CA ILE A 194 -17.02 10.41 22.15
C ILE A 194 -17.99 10.47 23.31
N LYS A 195 -19.26 10.79 23.05
CA LYS A 195 -20.36 10.56 23.99
C LYS A 195 -21.15 9.33 23.57
N MET A 196 -21.23 8.33 24.44
CA MET A 196 -22.02 7.13 24.19
C MET A 196 -23.51 7.46 24.39
N ILE A 197 -24.29 7.44 23.31
CA ILE A 197 -25.73 7.72 23.38
C ILE A 197 -26.47 6.49 23.94
N SER A 198 -26.22 5.33 23.35
CA SER A 198 -26.82 4.07 23.76
C SER A 198 -25.91 2.91 23.38
N LYS A 199 -25.98 1.83 24.16
CA LYS A 199 -25.23 0.61 23.93
C LYS A 199 -26.17 -0.58 24.06
N THR A 200 -26.29 -1.36 22.99
CA THR A 200 -27.08 -2.60 23.02
C THR A 200 -26.41 -3.58 23.98
N PRO A 201 -27.12 -4.09 24.99
CA PRO A 201 -26.57 -5.07 25.91
C PRO A 201 -26.28 -6.39 25.17
N PHE A 202 -25.35 -7.17 25.73
CA PHE A 202 -25.10 -8.51 25.23
C PHE A 202 -26.32 -9.40 25.49
N ASP A 203 -26.82 -10.05 24.43
CA ASP A 203 -27.91 -11.02 24.52
C ASP A 203 -27.32 -12.44 24.59
N SER A 204 -27.32 -13.01 25.80
CA SER A 204 -26.82 -14.37 26.04
C SER A 204 -27.65 -15.45 25.37
N THR A 205 -28.94 -15.20 25.14
CA THR A 205 -29.87 -16.16 24.54
C THR A 205 -29.62 -16.25 23.04
N LEU A 206 -29.51 -15.11 22.37
CA LEU A 206 -29.13 -15.03 20.95
C LEU A 206 -27.74 -15.64 20.75
N PHE A 207 -26.78 -15.29 21.60
CA PHE A 207 -25.44 -15.88 21.54
C PHE A 207 -25.46 -17.40 21.70
N ALA A 208 -26.25 -17.95 22.62
CA ALA A 208 -26.34 -19.39 22.81
C ALA A 208 -26.83 -20.11 21.54
N GLY A 209 -27.80 -19.52 20.83
CA GLY A 209 -28.28 -20.02 19.54
C GLY A 209 -27.24 -19.96 18.41
N GLU A 210 -26.41 -18.91 18.38
CA GLU A 210 -25.41 -18.70 17.32
C GLU A 210 -24.03 -19.28 17.64
N ARG A 211 -23.79 -19.72 18.89
CA ARG A 211 -22.47 -20.12 19.39
C ARG A 211 -21.77 -21.17 18.52
N ALA A 212 -22.50 -22.18 18.05
CA ALA A 212 -21.93 -23.24 17.21
C ALA A 212 -21.48 -22.68 15.85
N THR A 213 -22.30 -21.85 15.22
CA THR A 213 -22.00 -21.18 13.95
C THR A 213 -20.80 -20.25 14.08
N LEU A 214 -20.78 -19.41 15.13
CA LEU A 214 -19.66 -18.49 15.41
C LEU A 214 -18.36 -19.27 15.66
N ARG A 215 -18.43 -20.39 16.38
CA ARG A 215 -17.27 -21.26 16.62
C ARG A 215 -16.72 -21.80 15.30
N GLU A 216 -17.57 -22.32 14.43
CA GLU A 216 -17.12 -22.89 13.15
C GLU A 216 -16.52 -21.83 12.23
N GLN A 217 -17.14 -20.64 12.16
CA GLN A 217 -16.61 -19.50 11.40
C GLN A 217 -15.19 -19.11 11.87
N ILE A 218 -15.01 -18.92 13.19
CA ILE A 218 -13.71 -18.56 13.77
C ILE A 218 -12.68 -19.69 13.55
N LEU A 219 -13.12 -20.95 13.68
CA LEU A 219 -12.24 -22.10 13.47
C LEU A 219 -11.75 -22.17 12.02
N GLN A 220 -12.64 -21.97 11.06
CA GLN A 220 -12.29 -21.95 9.65
C GLN A 220 -11.37 -20.77 9.30
N GLU A 221 -11.63 -19.59 9.84
CA GLU A 221 -10.74 -18.43 9.67
C GLU A 221 -9.32 -18.73 10.18
N LYS A 222 -9.21 -19.31 11.39
CA LYS A 222 -7.91 -19.68 11.98
C LYS A 222 -7.18 -20.75 11.18
N ARG A 223 -7.89 -21.77 10.69
CA ARG A 223 -7.30 -22.83 9.83
C ARG A 223 -6.73 -22.24 8.55
N ASN A 224 -7.49 -21.36 7.88
CA ASN A 224 -7.03 -20.70 6.66
C ASN A 224 -5.81 -19.83 6.91
N ARG A 225 -5.80 -19.07 8.01
CA ARG A 225 -4.64 -18.23 8.39
C ARG A 225 -3.40 -19.07 8.66
N LEU A 226 -3.53 -20.11 9.49
CA LEU A 226 -2.43 -21.01 9.81
C LEU A 226 -1.84 -21.67 8.56
N PHE A 227 -2.69 -22.10 7.62
CA PHE A 227 -2.23 -22.70 6.37
C PHE A 227 -1.46 -21.70 5.50
N SER A 228 -1.95 -20.46 5.37
CA SER A 228 -1.24 -19.39 4.64
C SER A 228 0.09 -19.04 5.27
N ASP A 229 0.14 -18.92 6.60
CA ASP A 229 1.35 -18.60 7.35
C ASP A 229 2.38 -19.73 7.23
N TRP A 230 1.91 -20.99 7.36
CA TRP A 230 2.74 -22.17 7.17
C TRP A 230 3.31 -22.26 5.75
N LEU A 231 2.50 -22.02 4.72
CA LEU A 231 2.97 -22.01 3.32
C LEU A 231 3.98 -20.88 3.07
N THR A 232 3.77 -19.71 3.66
CA THR A 232 4.72 -18.58 3.57
C THR A 232 6.04 -18.95 4.23
N ALA A 233 6.01 -19.47 5.46
CA ALA A 233 7.20 -19.91 6.17
C ALA A 233 7.94 -21.04 5.43
N LEU A 234 7.23 -22.00 4.83
CA LEU A 234 7.85 -23.04 4.01
C LEU A 234 8.55 -22.47 2.78
N ARG A 235 7.95 -21.47 2.11
CA ARG A 235 8.57 -20.81 0.96
C ARG A 235 9.80 -20.01 1.36
N GLU A 236 9.76 -19.31 2.50
CA GLU A 236 10.89 -18.53 3.00
C GLU A 236 12.08 -19.41 3.42
N ASN A 237 11.82 -20.61 3.93
CA ASN A 237 12.87 -21.55 4.37
C ASN A 237 13.31 -22.55 3.29
N ALA A 238 12.59 -22.64 2.16
CA ALA A 238 12.95 -23.54 1.09
C ALA A 238 14.08 -22.94 0.25
N GLU A 239 15.07 -23.76 -0.09
CA GLU A 239 16.00 -23.45 -1.17
C GLU A 239 15.25 -23.62 -2.50
N ILE A 240 14.81 -22.51 -3.08
CA ILE A 240 14.04 -22.50 -4.33
C ILE A 240 14.99 -22.11 -5.47
N GLU A 241 15.46 -23.12 -6.20
CA GLU A 241 16.13 -22.91 -7.49
C GLU A 241 15.09 -22.73 -8.60
N ASP A 242 14.88 -21.49 -9.03
CA ASP A 242 14.00 -21.18 -10.15
C ASP A 242 14.75 -21.38 -11.48
N ASN A 243 14.52 -22.53 -12.12
CA ASN A 243 15.13 -22.91 -13.40
C ASN A 243 14.22 -22.64 -14.61
N ARG A 244 13.14 -21.87 -14.46
CA ARG A 244 12.18 -21.63 -15.56
C ARG A 244 12.81 -20.88 -16.74
N ASP A 245 13.81 -20.05 -16.45
CA ASP A 245 14.67 -19.37 -17.41
C ASP A 245 15.46 -20.33 -18.33
N LYS A 246 15.73 -21.56 -17.87
CA LYS A 246 16.42 -22.59 -18.67
C LYS A 246 15.50 -23.31 -19.66
N PHE A 247 14.18 -23.25 -19.47
CA PHE A 247 13.21 -24.01 -20.27
C PHE A 247 12.29 -23.15 -21.13
N TYR A 248 12.08 -21.89 -20.77
CA TYR A 248 11.24 -20.95 -21.53
C TYR A 248 12.09 -19.77 -21.99
N ARG A 249 12.65 -19.87 -23.20
CA ARG A 249 13.18 -18.74 -23.99
C ARG A 249 12.08 -18.20 -24.91
#